data_AF-A0A7C5QTW0-F1
#
_entry.id   AF-A0A7C5QTW0-F1
#
_cell.length_a   1.000
_cell.length_b   1.000
_cell.length_c   1.000
_cell.angle_alpha   90.00
_cell.angle_beta   90.00
_cell.angle_gamma   90.00
#
_symmetry.space_group_name_H-M   'P 1'
#
loop_
_entity.id
_entity.type
_entity.pdbx_description
1 polymer ?
#
loop_
_entity_poly.entity_id
_entity_poly.type
_entity_poly.pdbx_seq_one_letter_code
_entity_poly.pdbx_strand_id
1 'polypeptide(L)'
;MTRVVKISVAAIVWTLIVFLAVSCSVEKKLAMDFVQSNNSRHVLVFSTDQVFKVNQKRELLDSLKITDESIFDSVLYANSGYLQYINDSLFLANYVLGYLKEMETLGFHVYKESQTLEFLNLDSNAYVANIAQIEIEETIYDYRAGEEIFGEYYYYDFELNALIVNSWIELKEYNKTGNGEQLYFATDMITDDFDGEFYTDLFAGEVRFAYNVDTLETEDLYNFAYLLGRKYASYTIDWMVNKYLDENIPEGKRSDNYWRYDPYRKEFYPEEEDRFIPMDE
;
A
#
# COMPACT_ATOMS: atom_id res chain seq x y z
N MET A 1 31.19 -6.41 -53.86
CA MET A 1 30.61 -5.10 -53.46
C MET A 1 29.87 -5.30 -52.14
N THR A 2 30.50 -4.92 -51.02
CA THR A 2 29.89 -4.95 -49.69
C THR A 2 29.12 -3.64 -49.49
N ARG A 3 27.79 -3.74 -49.42
CA ARG A 3 26.90 -2.58 -49.25
C ARG A 3 26.83 -2.26 -47.75
N VAL A 4 27.53 -1.21 -47.33
CA VAL A 4 27.46 -0.71 -45.95
C VAL A 4 26.15 0.06 -45.80
N VAL A 5 25.21 -0.48 -45.04
CA VAL A 5 23.95 0.19 -44.69
C VAL A 5 24.23 1.10 -43.49
N LYS A 6 24.16 2.42 -43.67
CA LYS A 6 24.16 3.37 -42.55
C LYS A 6 22.77 3.37 -41.92
N ILE A 7 22.61 2.67 -40.80
CA ILE A 7 21.41 2.78 -39.97
C ILE A 7 21.59 4.03 -39.10
N SER A 8 20.73 5.02 -39.29
CA SER A 8 20.74 6.25 -38.49
C SER A 8 20.40 5.91 -37.04
N VAL A 9 21.20 6.38 -36.07
CA VAL A 9 20.94 6.19 -34.64
C VAL A 9 19.52 6.65 -34.26
N ALA A 10 19.04 7.75 -34.87
CA ALA A 10 17.68 8.22 -34.71
C ALA A 10 16.61 7.20 -35.14
N ALA A 11 16.85 6.40 -36.19
CA ALA A 11 15.93 5.36 -36.63
C ALA A 11 15.91 4.17 -35.65
N ILE A 12 17.05 3.84 -35.05
CA ILE A 12 17.13 2.80 -34.00
C ILE A 12 16.37 3.26 -32.75
N VAL A 13 16.58 4.51 -32.33
CA VAL A 13 15.88 5.11 -31.17
C VAL A 13 14.37 5.18 -31.41
N TRP A 14 13.92 5.63 -32.58
CA TRP A 14 12.50 5.64 -32.94
C TRP A 14 11.90 4.23 -32.98
N THR A 15 12.64 3.24 -33.49
CA THR A 15 12.19 1.85 -33.52
C THR A 15 12.06 1.31 -32.10
N LEU A 16 13.04 1.56 -31.21
CA LEU A 16 12.97 1.17 -29.81
C LEU A 16 11.75 1.78 -29.09
N ILE A 17 11.49 3.07 -29.29
CA ILE A 17 10.35 3.76 -28.69
C ILE A 17 9.02 3.15 -29.15
N VAL A 18 8.90 2.84 -30.45
CA VAL A 18 7.70 2.18 -31.00
C VAL A 18 7.52 0.77 -30.42
N PHE A 19 8.60 0.00 -30.27
CA PHE A 19 8.52 -1.34 -29.67
C PHE A 19 8.11 -1.28 -28.19
N LEU A 20 8.63 -0.32 -27.42
CA LEU A 20 8.26 -0.13 -26.01
C LEU A 20 6.78 0.30 -25.88
N ALA A 21 6.32 1.24 -26.72
CA ALA A 21 4.93 1.70 -26.69
C ALA A 21 3.92 0.61 -27.10
N VAL A 22 4.28 -0.26 -28.05
CA VAL A 22 3.42 -1.38 -28.46
C VAL A 22 3.34 -2.42 -27.34
N SER A 23 4.42 -2.69 -26.60
CA SER A 23 4.39 -3.68 -25.52
C SER A 23 3.41 -3.29 -24.41
N CYS A 24 3.49 -2.05 -23.91
CA CYS A 24 2.56 -1.54 -22.89
C CYS A 24 1.10 -1.56 -23.38
N SER A 25 0.85 -1.37 -24.68
CA SER A 25 -0.51 -1.43 -25.24
C SER A 25 -1.10 -2.84 -25.27
N VAL A 26 -0.26 -3.87 -25.47
CA VAL A 26 -0.67 -5.28 -25.47
C VAL A 26 -0.93 -5.74 -24.04
N GLU A 27 -0.05 -5.39 -23.11
CA GLU A 27 -0.22 -5.71 -21.69
C GLU A 27 -1.48 -5.08 -21.12
N LYS A 28 -1.70 -3.78 -21.36
CA LYS A 28 -2.91 -3.09 -20.95
C LYS A 28 -4.18 -3.77 -21.47
N LYS A 29 -4.14 -4.23 -22.72
CA LYS A 29 -5.26 -4.94 -23.32
C LYS A 29 -5.50 -6.28 -22.64
N LEU A 30 -4.46 -7.08 -22.42
CA LEU A 30 -4.56 -8.36 -21.73
C LEU A 30 -5.02 -8.21 -20.27
N ALA A 31 -4.53 -7.19 -19.56
CA ALA A 31 -4.96 -6.85 -18.21
C ALA A 31 -6.45 -6.48 -18.17
N MET A 32 -6.90 -5.67 -19.14
CA MET A 32 -8.30 -5.32 -19.28
C MET A 32 -9.16 -6.55 -19.60
N ASP A 33 -8.70 -7.40 -20.51
CA ASP A 33 -9.37 -8.65 -20.86
C ASP A 33 -9.48 -9.57 -19.62
N PHE A 34 -8.47 -9.62 -18.75
CA PHE A 34 -8.51 -10.38 -17.50
C PHE A 34 -9.66 -9.93 -16.59
N VAL A 35 -9.78 -8.63 -16.32
CA VAL A 35 -10.84 -8.08 -15.45
C VAL A 35 -12.21 -8.12 -16.09
N GLN A 36 -12.31 -7.95 -17.42
CA GLN A 36 -13.57 -7.96 -18.16
C GLN A 36 -14.06 -9.37 -18.50
N SER A 37 -13.17 -10.37 -18.51
CA SER A 37 -13.57 -11.76 -18.73
C SER A 37 -14.58 -12.16 -17.64
N ASN A 38 -15.80 -12.47 -18.06
CA ASN A 38 -16.98 -12.63 -17.20
C ASN A 38 -16.97 -13.97 -16.42
N ASN A 39 -15.81 -14.33 -15.88
CA ASN A 39 -15.64 -15.47 -15.02
C ASN A 39 -16.02 -15.04 -13.60
N SER A 40 -17.01 -15.69 -12.99
CA SER A 40 -17.30 -15.48 -11.57
C SER A 40 -16.04 -15.79 -10.77
N ARG A 41 -15.39 -14.75 -10.25
CA ARG A 41 -14.21 -14.89 -9.39
C ARG A 41 -14.67 -14.95 -7.95
N HIS A 42 -14.12 -15.89 -7.20
CA HIS A 42 -14.48 -16.10 -5.80
C HIS A 42 -13.25 -15.84 -4.93
N VAL A 43 -13.43 -15.13 -3.83
CA VAL A 43 -12.37 -14.93 -2.84
C VAL A 43 -12.86 -15.30 -1.44
N LEU A 44 -12.10 -16.14 -0.75
CA LEU A 44 -12.26 -16.40 0.68
C LEU A 44 -11.25 -15.55 1.45
N VAL A 45 -11.75 -14.76 2.40
CA VAL A 45 -10.92 -13.86 3.20
C VAL A 45 -10.85 -14.36 4.64
N PHE A 46 -9.63 -14.60 5.12
CA PHE A 46 -9.29 -14.83 6.52
C PHE A 46 -8.66 -13.58 7.12
N SER A 47 -8.85 -13.40 8.43
CA SER A 47 -8.25 -12.32 9.20
C SER A 47 -7.53 -12.88 10.41
N THR A 48 -6.42 -12.26 10.77
CA THR A 48 -5.85 -12.36 12.10
C THR A 48 -6.86 -11.91 13.17
N ASP A 49 -6.69 -12.42 14.39
CA ASP A 49 -7.52 -12.15 15.56
C ASP A 49 -6.96 -11.04 16.47
N GLN A 50 -5.72 -10.61 16.22
CA GLN A 50 -5.01 -9.63 17.04
C GLN A 50 -4.23 -8.63 16.18
N VAL A 51 -3.93 -7.47 16.77
CA VAL A 51 -3.11 -6.43 16.17
C VAL A 51 -1.86 -6.23 17.02
N PHE A 52 -0.68 -6.39 16.42
CA PHE A 52 0.57 -6.07 17.11
C PHE A 52 0.71 -4.56 17.25
N LYS A 53 1.18 -4.10 18.41
CA LYS A 53 1.31 -2.67 18.72
C LYS A 53 2.71 -2.38 19.20
N VAL A 54 3.39 -1.49 18.50
CA VAL A 54 4.77 -1.14 18.79
C VAL A 54 4.85 0.38 18.89
N ASN A 55 5.48 0.90 19.93
CA ASN A 55 5.77 2.33 20.01
C ASN A 55 7.27 2.54 19.80
N GLN A 56 7.63 3.25 18.75
CA GLN A 56 9.02 3.48 18.33
C GLN A 56 9.67 4.70 18.99
N LYS A 57 8.93 5.46 19.81
CA LYS A 57 9.38 6.68 20.51
C LYS A 57 10.35 6.38 21.66
N ARG A 58 11.50 5.77 21.35
CA ARG A 58 12.49 5.29 22.33
C ARG A 58 13.14 6.42 23.13
N GLU A 59 13.14 7.65 22.62
CA GLU A 59 13.55 8.86 23.34
C GLU A 59 12.75 9.08 24.65
N LEU A 60 11.54 8.52 24.75
CA LEU A 60 10.78 8.48 26.01
C LEU A 60 11.49 7.68 27.09
N LEU A 61 12.16 6.58 26.73
CA LEU A 61 12.88 5.73 27.69
C LEU A 61 14.06 6.50 28.30
N ASP A 62 14.81 7.23 27.47
CA ASP A 62 15.91 8.09 27.92
C ASP A 62 15.41 9.21 28.84
N SER A 63 14.31 9.86 28.46
CA SER A 63 13.67 10.93 29.22
C SER A 63 13.19 10.46 30.60
N LEU A 64 12.66 9.23 30.67
CA LEU A 64 12.22 8.57 31.90
C LEU A 64 13.35 7.86 32.65
N LYS A 65 14.56 7.84 32.10
CA LYS A 65 15.75 7.14 32.64
C LYS A 65 15.52 5.65 32.85
N ILE A 66 14.77 5.02 31.96
CA ILE A 66 14.50 3.57 31.99
C ILE A 66 15.66 2.87 31.28
N THR A 67 16.39 2.04 32.02
CA THR A 67 17.55 1.30 31.51
C THR A 67 17.34 -0.22 31.49
N ASP A 68 16.25 -0.71 32.08
CA ASP A 68 15.88 -2.12 32.06
C ASP A 68 15.09 -2.43 30.79
N GLU A 69 15.75 -3.06 29.82
CA GLU A 69 15.17 -3.41 28.53
C GLU A 69 13.94 -4.32 28.64
N SER A 70 13.83 -5.12 29.73
CA SER A 70 12.71 -6.06 29.90
C SER A 70 11.36 -5.39 30.12
N ILE A 71 11.35 -4.08 30.43
CA ILE A 71 10.13 -3.30 30.64
C ILE A 71 9.89 -2.24 29.56
N PHE A 72 10.75 -2.15 28.54
CA PHE A 72 10.67 -1.10 27.52
C PHE A 72 9.30 -1.07 26.84
N ASP A 73 8.84 -2.23 26.34
CA ASP A 73 7.55 -2.32 25.63
C ASP A 73 6.38 -1.90 26.53
N SER A 74 6.41 -2.29 27.81
CA SER A 74 5.37 -1.92 28.77
C SER A 74 5.36 -0.42 29.06
N VAL A 75 6.54 0.19 29.21
CA VAL A 75 6.67 1.64 29.42
C VAL A 75 6.23 2.41 28.17
N LEU A 76 6.69 2.00 27.00
CA LEU A 76 6.36 2.63 25.73
C LEU A 76 4.87 2.52 25.41
N TYR A 77 4.25 1.37 25.66
CA TYR A 77 2.81 1.20 25.51
C TYR A 77 2.01 2.05 26.50
N ALA A 78 2.41 2.10 27.77
CA ALA A 78 1.72 2.91 28.78
C ALA A 78 1.80 4.43 28.54
N ASN A 79 2.83 4.87 27.82
CA ASN A 79 3.03 6.28 27.44
C ASN A 79 2.63 6.58 25.99
N SER A 80 2.00 5.62 25.30
CA SER A 80 1.52 5.79 23.93
C SER A 80 0.41 6.83 23.86
N GLY A 81 0.46 7.70 22.85
CA GLY A 81 -0.61 8.65 22.56
C GLY A 81 -1.86 7.99 21.96
N TYR A 82 -1.68 6.82 21.31
CA TYR A 82 -2.71 6.21 20.48
C TYR A 82 -2.94 4.72 20.75
N LEU A 83 -1.90 3.89 20.71
CA LEU A 83 -1.96 2.42 20.74
C LEU A 83 -2.75 1.86 21.92
N GLN A 84 -2.64 2.49 23.10
CA GLN A 84 -3.36 2.06 24.30
C GLN A 84 -4.89 2.27 24.20
N TYR A 85 -5.33 3.15 23.29
CA TYR A 85 -6.73 3.48 23.08
C TYR A 85 -7.36 2.76 21.88
N ILE A 86 -6.54 2.11 21.05
CA ILE A 86 -7.02 1.31 19.91
C ILE A 86 -7.64 0.01 20.41
N ASN A 87 -8.88 -0.24 20.00
CA ASN A 87 -9.54 -1.53 20.17
C ASN A 87 -9.27 -2.44 18.97
N ASP A 88 -8.59 -3.56 19.19
CA ASP A 88 -8.16 -4.49 18.13
C ASP A 88 -9.34 -5.02 17.32
N SER A 89 -10.42 -5.43 17.99
CA SER A 89 -11.60 -5.96 17.32
C SER A 89 -12.27 -4.91 16.42
N LEU A 90 -12.31 -3.64 16.85
CA LEU A 90 -12.87 -2.56 16.05
C LEU A 90 -11.94 -2.18 14.88
N PHE A 91 -10.63 -2.15 15.11
CA PHE A 91 -9.64 -1.91 14.05
C PHE A 91 -9.73 -3.00 12.97
N LEU A 92 -9.67 -4.27 13.37
CA LEU A 92 -9.78 -5.42 12.47
C LEU A 92 -11.13 -5.46 11.75
N ALA A 93 -12.23 -5.17 12.44
CA ALA A 93 -13.55 -5.13 11.81
C ALA A 93 -13.63 -4.07 10.70
N ASN A 94 -13.07 -2.87 10.91
CA ASN A 94 -13.03 -1.83 9.88
C ASN A 94 -12.11 -2.21 8.72
N TYR A 95 -10.91 -2.70 9.02
CA TYR A 95 -9.96 -3.17 8.02
C TYR A 95 -10.55 -4.26 7.13
N VAL A 96 -11.06 -5.34 7.74
CA VAL A 96 -11.67 -6.45 7.00
C VAL A 96 -12.91 -5.99 6.24
N LEU A 97 -13.75 -5.14 6.83
CA LEU A 97 -14.90 -4.58 6.12
C LEU A 97 -14.48 -3.83 4.84
N GLY A 98 -13.44 -3.00 4.92
CA GLY A 98 -12.88 -2.30 3.77
C GLY A 98 -12.39 -3.26 2.70
N TYR A 99 -11.62 -4.27 3.10
CA TYR A 99 -11.11 -5.29 2.20
C TYR A 99 -12.23 -6.04 1.46
N LEU A 100 -13.23 -6.54 2.20
CA LEU A 100 -14.37 -7.26 1.62
C LEU A 100 -15.16 -6.37 0.65
N LYS A 101 -15.41 -5.10 1.03
CA LYS A 101 -16.16 -4.13 0.20
C LYS A 101 -15.45 -3.81 -1.10
N GLU A 102 -14.12 -3.68 -1.07
CA GLU A 102 -13.36 -3.43 -2.29
C GLU A 102 -13.32 -4.68 -3.17
N MET A 103 -13.14 -5.88 -2.61
CA MET A 103 -13.21 -7.12 -3.39
C MET A 103 -14.58 -7.29 -4.09
N GLU A 104 -15.68 -6.98 -3.40
CA GLU A 104 -17.02 -6.92 -4.02
C GLU A 104 -17.06 -5.90 -5.18
N THR A 105 -16.48 -4.71 -4.97
CA THR A 105 -16.39 -3.64 -5.99
C THR A 105 -15.57 -4.06 -7.20
N LEU A 106 -14.53 -4.86 -6.99
CA LEU A 106 -13.68 -5.47 -8.00
C LEU A 106 -14.36 -6.64 -8.75
N GLY A 107 -15.59 -6.97 -8.38
CA GLY A 107 -16.42 -7.98 -9.06
C GLY A 107 -16.21 -9.41 -8.55
N PHE A 108 -15.70 -9.58 -7.33
CA PHE A 108 -15.59 -10.90 -6.70
C PHE A 108 -16.87 -11.26 -5.95
N HIS A 109 -17.19 -12.56 -5.94
CA HIS A 109 -18.03 -13.16 -4.91
C HIS A 109 -17.16 -13.39 -3.67
N VAL A 110 -17.47 -12.66 -2.61
CA VAL A 110 -16.65 -12.64 -1.40
C VAL A 110 -17.24 -13.58 -0.36
N TYR A 111 -16.39 -14.43 0.19
CA TYR A 111 -16.70 -15.38 1.27
C TYR A 111 -15.90 -14.99 2.51
N LYS A 112 -16.57 -15.03 3.65
CA LYS A 112 -15.91 -14.87 4.96
C LYS A 112 -15.46 -16.23 5.47
N GLU A 113 -14.59 -16.24 6.47
CA GLU A 113 -14.16 -17.45 7.19
C GLU A 113 -15.34 -18.37 7.59
N SER A 114 -16.45 -17.81 8.06
CA SER A 114 -17.65 -18.57 8.42
C SER A 114 -18.34 -19.29 7.26
N GLN A 115 -17.98 -18.95 6.02
CA GLN A 115 -18.50 -19.53 4.78
C GLN A 115 -17.48 -20.44 4.08
N THR A 116 -16.42 -20.85 4.78
CA THR A 116 -15.37 -21.72 4.21
C THR A 116 -15.97 -22.98 3.56
N LEU A 117 -16.91 -23.67 4.21
CA LEU A 117 -17.52 -24.88 3.64
C LEU A 117 -18.27 -24.61 2.32
N GLU A 118 -18.88 -23.43 2.17
CA GLU A 118 -19.53 -23.02 0.92
C GLU A 118 -18.48 -22.80 -0.17
N PHE A 119 -17.39 -22.11 0.18
CA PHE A 119 -16.27 -21.82 -0.72
C PHE A 119 -15.55 -23.08 -1.21
N LEU A 120 -15.34 -24.08 -0.35
CA LEU A 120 -14.64 -25.32 -0.72
C LEU A 120 -15.40 -26.15 -1.77
N ASN A 121 -16.69 -25.90 -1.99
CA ASN A 121 -17.52 -26.59 -3.00
C ASN A 121 -17.48 -25.92 -4.38
N LEU A 122 -16.60 -24.93 -4.60
CA LEU A 122 -16.49 -24.21 -5.87
C LEU A 122 -15.57 -24.95 -6.87
N ASP A 123 -16.03 -25.03 -8.12
CA ASP A 123 -15.39 -25.84 -9.16
C ASP A 123 -14.29 -25.11 -9.97
N SER A 124 -14.15 -23.77 -9.90
CA SER A 124 -13.01 -23.03 -10.49
C SER A 124 -12.98 -21.52 -10.13
N ASN A 125 -11.84 -20.84 -10.40
CA ASN A 125 -11.60 -19.40 -10.20
C ASN A 125 -11.78 -18.90 -8.75
N ALA A 126 -11.18 -19.65 -7.84
CA ALA A 126 -11.25 -19.42 -6.40
C ALA A 126 -9.87 -19.04 -5.85
N TYR A 127 -9.85 -17.98 -5.04
CA TYR A 127 -8.65 -17.43 -4.42
C TYR A 127 -8.85 -17.35 -2.91
N VAL A 128 -7.76 -17.51 -2.16
CA VAL A 128 -7.76 -17.28 -0.72
C VAL A 128 -6.83 -16.10 -0.45
N ALA A 129 -7.34 -15.14 0.32
CA ALA A 129 -6.57 -14.05 0.89
C ALA A 129 -6.57 -14.21 2.41
N ASN A 130 -5.43 -14.50 3.00
CA ASN A 130 -5.27 -14.59 4.45
C ASN A 130 -4.50 -13.38 4.95
N ILE A 131 -5.18 -12.48 5.67
CA ILE A 131 -4.53 -11.36 6.36
C ILE A 131 -3.85 -11.94 7.60
N ALA A 132 -2.62 -12.41 7.41
CA ALA A 132 -1.88 -13.22 8.38
C ALA A 132 -1.45 -12.41 9.60
N GLN A 133 -1.04 -11.15 9.40
CA GLN A 133 -0.61 -10.28 10.48
C GLN A 133 -0.89 -8.81 10.16
N ILE A 134 -1.23 -8.05 11.20
CA ILE A 134 -1.27 -6.58 11.18
C ILE A 134 -0.47 -6.08 12.39
N GLU A 135 0.36 -5.08 12.15
CA GLU A 135 1.08 -4.34 13.19
C GLU A 135 0.84 -2.84 13.02
N ILE A 136 0.67 -2.14 14.14
CA ILE A 136 0.57 -0.68 14.21
C ILE A 136 1.78 -0.16 14.99
N GLU A 137 2.56 0.69 14.35
CA GLU A 137 3.69 1.38 14.96
C GLU A 137 3.36 2.85 15.25
N GLU A 138 3.46 3.28 16.50
CA GLU A 138 3.45 4.71 16.85
C GLU A 138 4.85 5.30 16.74
N THR A 139 5.01 6.39 15.98
CA THR A 139 6.29 7.05 15.76
C THR A 139 6.13 8.57 15.64
N ILE A 140 7.24 9.27 15.44
CA ILE A 140 7.31 10.67 15.01
C ILE A 140 7.67 10.71 13.53
N TYR A 141 7.05 11.64 12.80
CA TYR A 141 7.38 11.96 11.42
C TYR A 141 7.96 13.37 11.34
N ASP A 142 9.22 13.46 10.93
CA ASP A 142 9.93 14.73 10.75
C ASP A 142 9.49 15.39 9.44
N TYR A 143 8.82 16.53 9.54
CA TYR A 143 8.35 17.30 8.40
C TYR A 143 9.14 18.59 8.22
N ARG A 144 9.45 18.94 6.95
CA ARG A 144 10.07 20.20 6.56
C ARG A 144 9.12 20.98 5.66
N ALA A 145 8.52 22.05 6.19
CA ALA A 145 7.85 23.05 5.39
C ALA A 145 8.91 23.95 4.75
N GLY A 146 8.78 24.28 3.46
CA GLY A 146 9.71 25.21 2.83
C GLY A 146 9.11 25.97 1.65
N GLU A 147 9.53 27.22 1.51
CA GLU A 147 9.01 28.17 0.53
C GLU A 147 10.12 29.11 0.03
N GLU A 148 10.07 29.47 -1.25
CA GLU A 148 10.98 30.47 -1.82
C GLU A 148 10.36 31.87 -1.72
N ILE A 149 11.00 32.77 -0.99
CA ILE A 149 10.56 34.14 -0.75
C ILE A 149 11.67 35.10 -1.16
N PHE A 150 11.39 35.95 -2.15
CA PHE A 150 12.35 36.92 -2.71
C PHE A 150 13.68 36.32 -3.21
N GLY A 151 13.64 35.09 -3.73
CA GLY A 151 14.83 34.40 -4.26
C GLY A 151 15.70 33.72 -3.20
N GLU A 152 15.25 33.71 -1.94
CA GLU A 152 15.86 32.97 -0.83
C GLU A 152 14.92 31.84 -0.40
N TYR A 153 15.47 30.66 -0.10
CA TYR A 153 14.69 29.50 0.34
C TYR A 153 14.61 29.45 1.86
N TYR A 154 13.40 29.55 2.40
CA TYR A 154 13.11 29.43 3.82
C TYR A 154 12.53 28.05 4.11
N TYR A 155 12.88 27.50 5.27
CA TYR A 155 12.30 26.25 5.74
C TYR A 155 12.08 26.25 7.25
N TYR A 156 11.15 25.42 7.70
CA TYR A 156 10.85 25.18 9.10
C TYR A 156 10.64 23.67 9.31
N ASP A 157 11.39 23.11 10.26
CA ASP A 157 11.33 21.71 10.63
C ASP A 157 10.44 21.55 11.86
N PHE A 158 9.53 20.58 11.82
CA PHE A 158 8.68 20.22 12.96
C PHE A 158 8.27 18.76 12.91
N GLU A 159 7.87 18.25 14.08
CA GLU A 159 7.53 16.86 14.31
C GLU A 159 6.01 16.68 14.29
N LEU A 160 5.54 15.66 13.60
CA LEU A 160 4.14 15.21 13.61
C LEU A 160 4.05 13.84 14.28
N ASN A 161 2.96 13.57 15.01
CA ASN A 161 2.70 12.18 15.40
C ASN A 161 2.34 11.38 14.16
N ALA A 162 2.77 10.13 14.14
CA ALA A 162 2.53 9.24 13.04
C ALA A 162 2.18 7.83 13.54
N LEU A 163 1.30 7.17 12.80
CA LEU A 163 1.04 5.75 12.95
C LEU A 163 1.30 5.05 11.62
N ILE A 164 2.13 4.02 11.66
CA ILE A 164 2.41 3.15 10.52
C ILE A 164 1.61 1.87 10.72
N VAL A 165 0.93 1.41 9.67
CA VAL A 165 0.26 0.12 9.66
C VAL A 165 0.98 -0.79 8.69
N ASN A 166 1.55 -1.86 9.23
CA ASN A 166 2.21 -2.92 8.49
C ASN A 166 1.24 -4.10 8.36
N SER A 167 1.14 -4.68 7.18
CA SER A 167 0.23 -5.79 6.89
C SER A 167 0.92 -6.88 6.10
N TRP A 168 0.74 -8.11 6.56
CA TRP A 168 1.22 -9.32 5.90
C TRP A 168 0.01 -10.10 5.40
N ILE A 169 -0.06 -10.33 4.09
CA ILE A 169 -1.20 -10.95 3.43
C ILE A 169 -0.68 -12.11 2.58
N GLU A 170 -1.17 -13.31 2.86
CA GLU A 170 -0.90 -14.49 2.06
C GLU A 170 -1.97 -14.62 0.98
N LEU A 171 -1.52 -14.72 -0.27
CA LEU A 171 -2.40 -14.95 -1.40
C LEU A 171 -2.14 -16.31 -2.02
N LYS A 172 -3.22 -17.04 -2.32
CA LYS A 172 -3.15 -18.31 -3.05
C LYS A 172 -4.32 -18.55 -3.98
N GLU A 173 -4.03 -19.28 -5.06
CA GLU A 173 -5.04 -19.90 -5.91
C GLU A 173 -5.48 -21.24 -5.29
N TYR A 174 -6.76 -21.42 -5.01
CA TYR A 174 -7.26 -22.57 -4.25
C TYR A 174 -7.03 -23.92 -4.95
N ASN A 175 -7.15 -23.99 -6.28
CA ASN A 175 -7.13 -25.24 -7.05
C ASN A 175 -5.82 -25.52 -7.82
N LYS A 176 -4.74 -24.76 -7.55
CA LYS A 176 -3.45 -24.91 -8.26
C LYS A 176 -2.42 -25.57 -7.34
N THR A 177 -2.06 -26.83 -7.63
CA THR A 177 -1.05 -27.58 -6.86
C THR A 177 0.38 -27.18 -7.25
N GLY A 178 1.17 -26.69 -6.28
CA GLY A 178 2.59 -26.35 -6.39
C GLY A 178 2.86 -24.87 -6.05
N ASN A 179 3.76 -24.60 -5.08
CA ASN A 179 4.23 -23.28 -4.58
C ASN A 179 3.24 -22.12 -4.81
N GLY A 180 2.02 -22.27 -4.28
CA GLY A 180 0.88 -21.44 -4.66
C GLY A 180 0.53 -20.33 -3.67
N GLU A 181 1.17 -20.33 -2.50
CA GLU A 181 0.96 -19.34 -1.43
C GLU A 181 2.17 -18.42 -1.40
N GLN A 182 1.93 -17.12 -1.58
CA GLN A 182 2.97 -16.10 -1.53
C GLN A 182 2.56 -15.08 -0.47
N LEU A 183 3.49 -14.82 0.45
CA LEU A 183 3.35 -13.78 1.46
C LEU A 183 3.71 -12.44 0.85
N TYR A 184 2.88 -11.44 1.12
CA TYR A 184 3.07 -10.08 0.68
C TYR A 184 3.06 -9.13 1.86
N PHE A 185 3.90 -8.10 1.79
CA PHE A 185 3.99 -7.02 2.76
C PHE A 185 3.49 -5.71 2.15
N ALA A 186 2.65 -4.99 2.89
CA ALA A 186 2.28 -3.62 2.60
C ALA A 186 2.40 -2.77 3.86
N THR A 187 2.76 -1.50 3.66
CA THR A 187 2.87 -0.53 4.75
C THR A 187 2.33 0.81 4.32
N ASP A 188 1.68 1.51 5.25
CA ASP A 188 1.16 2.85 5.06
C ASP A 188 1.17 3.64 6.36
N MET A 189 1.30 4.96 6.24
CA MET A 189 1.38 5.87 7.37
C MET A 189 0.21 6.86 7.32
N ILE A 190 -0.31 7.17 8.50
CA ILE A 190 -1.14 8.34 8.75
C ILE A 190 -0.40 9.24 9.76
N THR A 191 -0.48 10.55 9.57
CA THR A 191 0.13 11.55 10.45
C THR A 191 -0.94 12.48 10.98
N ASP A 192 -0.61 13.26 12.01
CA ASP A 192 -1.32 14.51 12.30
C ASP A 192 -1.47 15.34 11.01
N ASP A 193 -2.60 16.05 10.90
CA ASP A 193 -2.81 16.98 9.79
C ASP A 193 -2.21 18.34 10.17
N PHE A 194 -1.73 19.10 9.17
CA PHE A 194 -1.15 20.41 9.45
C PHE A 194 -1.50 21.40 8.34
N ASP A 195 -1.69 22.66 8.75
CA ASP A 195 -1.77 23.81 7.85
C ASP A 195 -0.77 24.86 8.32
N GLY A 196 -0.04 25.47 7.40
CA GLY A 196 0.96 26.46 7.73
C GLY A 196 1.43 27.28 6.54
N GLU A 197 1.82 28.52 6.81
CA GLU A 197 2.27 29.47 5.81
C GLU A 197 3.48 30.27 6.31
N PHE A 198 4.38 30.57 5.38
CA PHE A 198 5.42 31.56 5.62
C PHE A 198 4.87 32.96 5.37
N TYR A 199 5.20 33.90 6.25
CA TYR A 199 4.85 35.31 6.08
C TYR A 199 6.03 36.21 6.45
N THR A 200 6.11 37.36 5.78
CA THR A 200 7.16 38.35 6.04
C THR A 200 6.68 39.33 7.11
N ASP A 201 7.36 39.37 8.26
CA ASP A 201 7.17 40.43 9.26
C ASP A 201 7.96 41.67 8.82
N LEU A 202 7.27 42.62 8.18
CA LEU A 202 7.86 43.85 7.66
C LEU A 202 8.43 44.76 8.75
N PHE A 203 8.00 44.63 10.01
CA PHE A 203 8.51 45.43 11.12
C PHE A 203 9.76 44.82 11.75
N ALA A 204 9.83 43.49 11.83
CA ALA A 204 11.00 42.76 12.31
C ALA A 204 12.07 42.55 11.24
N GLY A 205 11.71 42.62 9.95
CA GLY A 205 12.59 42.28 8.84
C GLY A 205 12.90 40.78 8.75
N GLU A 206 11.99 39.95 9.26
CA GLU A 206 12.17 38.49 9.38
C GLU A 206 11.06 37.75 8.63
N VAL A 207 11.36 36.54 8.16
CA VAL A 207 10.35 35.59 7.69
C VAL A 207 9.96 34.69 8.87
N ARG A 208 8.66 34.50 9.07
CA ARG A 208 8.10 33.64 10.13
C ARG A 208 7.21 32.57 9.52
N PHE A 209 7.10 31.46 10.21
CA PHE A 209 6.21 30.36 9.87
C PHE A 209 5.09 30.31 10.91
N ALA A 210 3.84 30.47 10.47
CA ALA A 210 2.66 30.24 11.30
C ALA A 210 2.05 28.91 10.90
N TYR A 211 1.77 28.05 11.87
CA TYR A 211 1.17 26.75 11.61
C TYR A 211 0.21 26.33 12.72
N ASN A 212 -0.69 25.43 12.36
CA ASN A 212 -1.57 24.71 13.27
C ASN A 212 -1.49 23.22 12.96
N VAL A 213 -1.34 22.40 14.00
CA VAL A 213 -1.38 20.94 13.89
C VAL A 213 -2.72 20.46 14.44
N ASP A 214 -3.45 19.72 13.63
CA ASP A 214 -4.64 18.98 14.04
C ASP A 214 -4.24 17.55 14.39
N THR A 215 -4.37 17.19 15.66
CA THR A 215 -3.86 15.92 16.17
C THR A 215 -4.79 14.79 15.79
N LEU A 216 -4.22 13.66 15.36
CA LEU A 216 -4.97 12.45 15.07
C LEU A 216 -5.89 12.06 16.24
N GLU A 217 -7.10 11.62 15.90
CA GLU A 217 -8.01 11.01 16.86
C GLU A 217 -8.14 9.51 16.61
N THR A 218 -8.63 8.76 17.60
CA THR A 218 -8.84 7.31 17.45
C THR A 218 -9.85 6.97 16.35
N GLU A 219 -10.80 7.86 16.06
CA GLU A 219 -11.76 7.69 14.95
C GLU A 219 -11.05 7.71 13.59
N ASP A 220 -10.06 8.59 13.40
CA ASP A 220 -9.26 8.66 12.19
C ASP A 220 -8.53 7.34 11.94
N LEU A 221 -8.10 6.65 12.99
CA LEU A 221 -7.42 5.36 12.88
C LEU A 221 -8.34 4.25 12.41
N TYR A 222 -9.60 4.24 12.84
CA TYR A 222 -10.57 3.25 12.36
C TYR A 222 -10.99 3.54 10.91
N ASN A 223 -11.12 4.82 10.55
CA ASN A 223 -11.34 5.22 9.16
C ASN A 223 -10.14 4.85 8.28
N PHE A 224 -8.92 5.08 8.77
CA PHE A 224 -7.69 4.70 8.10
C PHE A 224 -7.62 3.18 7.90
N ALA A 225 -7.93 2.38 8.93
CA ALA A 225 -8.00 0.93 8.82
C ALA A 225 -8.94 0.48 7.69
N TYR A 226 -10.14 1.06 7.60
CA TYR A 226 -11.08 0.78 6.51
C TYR A 226 -10.50 1.13 5.14
N LEU A 227 -9.83 2.28 5.00
CA LEU A 227 -9.20 2.70 3.76
C LEU A 227 -8.03 1.78 3.36
N LEU A 228 -7.22 1.33 4.33
CA LEU A 228 -6.15 0.36 4.10
C LEU A 228 -6.68 -0.98 3.62
N GLY A 229 -7.73 -1.49 4.26
CA GLY A 229 -8.38 -2.71 3.82
C GLY A 229 -8.80 -2.63 2.35
N ARG A 230 -9.42 -1.52 1.93
CA ARG A 230 -9.77 -1.29 0.53
C ARG A 230 -8.54 -1.22 -0.36
N LYS A 231 -7.53 -0.45 0.03
CA LYS A 231 -6.30 -0.28 -0.73
C LYS A 231 -5.57 -1.61 -0.97
N TYR A 232 -5.48 -2.47 0.05
CA TYR A 232 -4.76 -3.74 -0.05
C TYR A 232 -5.58 -4.83 -0.75
N ALA A 233 -6.91 -4.74 -0.73
CA ALA A 233 -7.75 -5.51 -1.65
C ALA A 233 -7.49 -5.13 -3.13
N SER A 234 -7.26 -3.85 -3.44
CA SER A 234 -6.84 -3.44 -4.79
C SER A 234 -5.47 -4.04 -5.17
N TYR A 235 -4.53 -4.13 -4.24
CA TYR A 235 -3.26 -4.82 -4.50
C TYR A 235 -3.44 -6.32 -4.80
N THR A 236 -4.48 -6.94 -4.27
CA THR A 236 -4.81 -8.33 -4.58
C THR A 236 -5.27 -8.51 -6.03
N ILE A 237 -6.02 -7.57 -6.61
CA ILE A 237 -6.35 -7.66 -8.05
C ILE A 237 -5.12 -7.35 -8.92
N ASP A 238 -4.28 -6.41 -8.51
CA ASP A 238 -3.05 -6.07 -9.21
C ASP A 238 -2.14 -7.29 -9.27
N TRP A 239 -1.98 -8.00 -8.15
CA TRP A 239 -1.27 -9.28 -8.11
C TRP A 239 -1.81 -10.30 -9.12
N MET A 240 -3.12 -10.53 -9.14
CA MET A 240 -3.73 -11.51 -10.05
C MET A 240 -3.50 -11.14 -11.52
N VAL A 241 -3.62 -9.86 -11.85
CA VAL A 241 -3.42 -9.34 -13.21
C VAL A 241 -1.96 -9.52 -13.62
N ASN A 242 -1.01 -9.08 -12.79
CA ASN A 242 0.40 -9.18 -13.12
C ASN A 242 0.84 -10.63 -13.27
N LYS A 243 0.39 -11.53 -12.37
CA LYS A 243 0.60 -12.96 -12.51
C LYS A 243 0.02 -13.51 -13.83
N TYR A 244 -1.19 -13.10 -14.19
CA TYR A 244 -1.80 -13.51 -15.47
C TYR A 244 -0.98 -13.02 -16.67
N LEU A 245 -0.48 -11.78 -16.65
CA LEU A 245 0.37 -11.25 -17.70
C LEU A 245 1.68 -12.04 -17.82
N ASP A 246 2.31 -12.37 -16.70
CA ASP A 246 3.57 -13.14 -16.68
C ASP A 246 3.38 -14.57 -17.22
N GLU A 247 2.22 -15.18 -16.97
CA GLU A 247 1.87 -16.51 -17.49
C GLU A 247 1.50 -16.51 -18.98
N ASN A 248 1.03 -15.38 -19.53
CA ASN A 248 0.48 -15.31 -20.89
C ASN A 248 1.33 -14.51 -21.88
N ILE A 249 2.32 -13.75 -21.41
CA ILE A 249 3.24 -12.98 -22.25
C ILE A 249 4.60 -13.67 -22.25
N PRO A 250 5.18 -13.98 -23.43
CA PRO A 250 6.50 -14.60 -23.50
C PRO A 250 7.57 -13.77 -22.76
N GLU A 251 8.46 -14.46 -22.06
CA GLU A 251 9.62 -13.88 -21.40
C GLU A 251 10.41 -12.97 -22.37
N GLY A 252 10.82 -11.79 -21.89
CA GLY A 252 11.47 -10.75 -22.69
C GLY A 252 10.54 -9.89 -23.55
N LYS A 253 9.23 -10.17 -23.55
CA LYS A 253 8.20 -9.25 -24.07
C LYS A 253 7.41 -8.55 -22.97
N ARG A 254 7.39 -9.12 -21.77
CA ARG A 254 6.85 -8.49 -20.57
C ARG A 254 7.73 -7.27 -20.22
N SER A 255 7.09 -6.14 -20.00
CA SER A 255 7.70 -4.93 -19.46
C SER A 255 7.97 -5.09 -17.97
N ASP A 256 8.93 -4.33 -17.45
CA ASP A 256 9.28 -4.34 -16.03
C ASP A 256 8.24 -3.60 -15.15
N ASN A 257 7.19 -3.02 -15.78
CA ASN A 257 6.15 -2.29 -15.05
C ASN A 257 5.08 -3.24 -14.49
N TYR A 258 4.61 -2.88 -13.30
CA TYR A 258 3.43 -3.46 -12.69
C TYR A 258 2.17 -2.75 -13.17
N TRP A 259 1.14 -3.52 -13.51
CA TRP A 259 -0.16 -2.98 -13.88
C TRP A 259 -1.06 -2.85 -12.67
N ARG A 260 -1.60 -1.65 -12.44
CA ARG A 260 -2.55 -1.37 -11.37
C ARG A 260 -3.93 -1.03 -11.90
N TYR A 261 -4.95 -1.54 -11.22
CA TYR A 261 -6.34 -1.34 -11.58
C TYR A 261 -7.00 -0.26 -10.71
N ASP A 262 -7.58 0.74 -11.35
CA ASP A 262 -8.51 1.67 -10.71
C ASP A 262 -9.95 1.20 -10.97
N PRO A 263 -10.66 0.64 -9.97
CA PRO A 263 -12.03 0.17 -10.16
C PRO A 263 -13.06 1.29 -10.36
N TYR A 264 -12.76 2.51 -9.94
CA TYR A 264 -13.67 3.67 -10.06
C TYR A 264 -13.61 4.27 -11.46
N ARG A 265 -12.40 4.35 -12.03
CA ARG A 265 -12.18 4.77 -13.42
C ARG A 265 -12.31 3.63 -14.41
N LYS A 266 -12.24 2.39 -13.94
CA LYS A 266 -12.18 1.15 -14.74
C LYS A 266 -11.01 1.15 -15.71
N GLU A 267 -9.86 1.60 -15.23
CA GLU A 267 -8.66 1.78 -16.05
C GLU A 267 -7.43 1.13 -15.42
N PHE A 268 -6.53 0.70 -16.30
CA PHE A 268 -5.21 0.23 -15.93
C PHE A 268 -4.14 1.28 -16.21
N TYR A 269 -3.22 1.44 -15.27
CA TYR A 269 -2.05 2.31 -15.39
C TYR A 269 -0.79 1.55 -14.94
N PRO A 270 0.36 1.80 -15.58
CA PRO A 270 1.62 1.19 -15.20
C PRO A 270 2.26 1.93 -14.02
N GLU A 271 2.96 1.19 -13.18
CA GLU A 271 3.81 1.68 -12.08
C GLU A 271 5.15 0.97 -12.10
N GLU A 272 6.22 1.67 -11.78
CA GLU A 272 7.59 1.12 -11.76
C GLU A 272 7.83 0.26 -10.51
N GLU A 273 7.16 0.57 -9.41
CA GLU A 273 7.33 -0.11 -8.12
C GLU A 273 6.05 -0.83 -7.69
N ASP A 274 6.19 -2.05 -7.19
CA ASP A 274 5.10 -2.73 -6.49
C ASP A 274 5.05 -2.28 -5.03
N ARG A 275 3.85 -1.89 -4.57
CA ARG A 275 3.62 -1.52 -3.16
C ARG A 275 3.14 -2.70 -2.34
N PHE A 276 2.91 -3.84 -2.99
CA PHE A 276 2.59 -5.10 -2.36
C PHE A 276 3.77 -6.05 -2.54
N ILE A 277 4.71 -5.93 -1.61
CA ILE A 277 6.06 -6.45 -1.78
C ILE A 277 6.05 -7.95 -1.48
N PRO A 278 6.41 -8.82 -2.44
CA PRO A 278 6.54 -10.24 -2.16
C PRO A 278 7.68 -10.46 -1.15
N MET A 279 7.40 -11.23 -0.10
CA MET A 279 8.39 -11.64 0.88
C MET A 279 8.99 -12.99 0.44
N ASP A 280 10.32 -13.09 0.38
CA ASP A 280 10.99 -14.38 0.16
C ASP A 280 10.73 -15.32 1.36
N GLU A 281 10.68 -16.63 1.09
CA GLU A 281 10.68 -17.68 2.14
C GLU A 281 11.99 -17.71 2.96
#